data_AF-A0A4R6Z550-F1
#
_entry.id   AF-A0A4R6Z550-F1
#
_cell.length_a   1.000
_cell.length_b   1.000
_cell.length_c   1.000
_cell.angle_alpha   90.00
_cell.angle_beta   90.00
_cell.angle_gamma   90.00
#
_symmetry.space_group_name_H-M   'P 1'
#
loop_
_entity.id
_entity.type
_entity.pdbx_description
1 polymer ?
#
loop_
_entity_poly.entity_id
_entity_poly.type
_entity_poly.pdbx_seq_one_letter_code
_entity_poly.pdbx_strand_id
1 'polypeptide(L)'
;MRIDLRTAALTDSEDQRVRIAASLLGAVRIEAKPSPWDGTRCDVVIVNADDAYGRQVLALAQKRGIGLVAYASQIMHFDQALNRPEIPGDSGL
;
A
#
# COMPACT_ATOMS: atom_id res chain seq x y z
N MET A 1 8.92 -11.97 9.19
CA MET A 1 7.48 -11.61 9.10
C MET A 1 7.06 -11.74 7.66
N ARG A 2 5.99 -12.46 7.36
CA ARG A 2 5.50 -12.61 5.99
C ARG A 2 4.36 -11.63 5.75
N ILE A 3 4.38 -10.95 4.61
CA ILE A 3 3.32 -10.03 4.17
C ILE A 3 2.78 -10.53 2.84
N ASP A 4 1.46 -10.72 2.74
CA ASP A 4 0.76 -10.89 1.47
C ASP A 4 0.65 -9.55 0.75
N LEU A 5 1.59 -9.32 -0.17
CA LEU A 5 1.73 -8.11 -0.98
C LEU A 5 1.15 -8.33 -2.37
N ARG A 6 0.13 -7.54 -2.71
CA ARG A 6 -0.52 -7.57 -4.02
C ARG A 6 -0.26 -6.31 -4.84
N THR A 7 -0.29 -6.45 -6.16
CA THR A 7 -0.15 -5.36 -7.11
C THR A 7 -1.37 -5.29 -8.02
N ALA A 8 -1.83 -4.09 -8.36
CA ALA A 8 -2.91 -3.88 -9.32
C ALA A 8 -2.65 -2.66 -10.19
N ALA A 9 -3.03 -2.76 -11.46
CA ALA A 9 -2.92 -1.69 -12.45
C ALA A 9 -1.51 -1.11 -12.61
N LEU A 10 -0.47 -1.92 -12.35
CA LEU A 10 0.91 -1.54 -12.58
C LEU A 10 1.30 -1.87 -14.03
N THR A 11 2.07 -1.00 -14.66
CA THR A 11 2.86 -1.33 -15.84
C THR A 11 4.00 -2.28 -15.46
N ASP A 12 4.59 -2.95 -16.45
CA ASP A 12 5.73 -3.86 -16.22
C ASP A 12 6.91 -3.17 -15.54
N SER A 13 7.17 -1.90 -15.88
CA SER A 13 8.25 -1.11 -15.26
C SER A 13 7.97 -0.84 -13.79
N GLU A 14 6.72 -0.57 -13.43
CA GLU A 14 6.30 -0.31 -12.05
C GLU A 14 6.29 -1.59 -11.22
N ASP A 15 5.77 -2.70 -11.78
CA ASP A 15 5.81 -4.02 -11.12
C ASP A 15 7.26 -4.45 -10.84
N GLN A 16 8.18 -4.20 -11.78
CA GLN A 16 9.61 -4.48 -11.58
C GLN A 16 10.21 -3.66 -10.43
N ARG A 17 9.86 -2.37 -10.31
CA ARG A 17 10.31 -1.53 -9.19
C ARG A 17 9.76 -2.04 -7.86
N VAL A 18 8.49 -2.46 -7.83
CA VAL A 18 7.87 -3.07 -6.65
C VAL A 18 8.57 -4.38 -6.27
N ARG A 19 8.93 -5.24 -7.23
CA ARG A 19 9.69 -6.48 -6.97
C ARG A 19 11.06 -6.21 -6.36
N ILE A 20 11.76 -5.20 -6.85
CA ILE A 20 13.05 -4.77 -6.28
C ILE A 20 12.85 -4.24 -4.86
N ALA A 21 11.87 -3.35 -4.63
CA ALA A 21 11.58 -2.84 -3.30
C ALA A 21 11.21 -3.97 -2.31
N ALA A 22 10.39 -4.93 -2.75
CA ALA A 22 9.97 -6.06 -1.94
C ALA A 22 11.14 -7.01 -1.60
N SER A 23 12.11 -7.19 -2.50
CA SER A 23 13.30 -8.00 -2.19
C SER A 23 14.21 -7.34 -1.16
N LEU A 24 14.30 -6.00 -1.16
CA LEU A 24 15.07 -5.24 -0.17
C LEU A 24 14.49 -5.35 1.24
N LEU A 25 13.18 -5.58 1.38
CA LEU A 25 12.54 -5.84 2.69
C LEU A 25 13.09 -7.11 3.37
N GLY A 26 13.67 -8.03 2.62
CA GLY A 26 14.35 -9.20 3.16
C GLY A 26 15.50 -8.86 4.12
N ALA A 27 16.18 -7.72 3.91
CA ALA A 27 17.26 -7.25 4.79
C ALA A 27 16.78 -6.96 6.22
N VAL A 28 15.49 -6.63 6.39
CA VAL A 28 14.84 -6.41 7.69
C VAL A 28 13.95 -7.59 8.11
N ARG A 29 14.17 -8.78 7.54
CA ARG A 29 13.42 -10.02 7.81
C ARG A 29 11.92 -9.94 7.50
N ILE A 30 11.55 -9.10 6.53
CA ILE A 30 10.20 -9.04 5.98
C ILE A 30 10.18 -9.76 4.64
N GLU A 31 9.39 -10.81 4.54
CA GLU A 31 9.19 -11.59 3.32
C GLU A 31 7.93 -11.09 2.62
N ALA A 32 8.11 -10.40 1.49
CA ALA A 32 7.03 -9.95 0.64
C ALA A 32 7.33 -10.40 -0.80
N LYS A 33 6.43 -11.17 -1.40
CA LYS A 33 6.50 -11.56 -2.81
C LYS A 33 5.33 -10.94 -3.56
N PRO A 34 5.54 -9.91 -4.38
CA PRO A 34 4.46 -9.29 -5.14
C PRO A 34 3.79 -10.29 -6.07
N SER A 35 2.47 -10.28 -6.06
CA SER A 35 1.64 -11.01 -7.02
C SER A 35 0.42 -10.18 -7.42
N PRO A 36 -0.17 -10.41 -8.61
CA PRO A 36 -1.35 -9.67 -9.03
C PRO A 36 -2.49 -9.82 -8.02
N TRP A 37 -3.26 -8.75 -7.84
CA TRP A 37 -4.46 -8.81 -7.03
C TRP A 37 -5.55 -9.61 -7.73
N ASP A 38 -6.09 -10.60 -7.03
CA ASP A 38 -7.13 -11.50 -7.50
C ASP A 38 -8.52 -11.13 -6.96
N GLY A 39 -8.65 -9.97 -6.30
CA GLY A 39 -9.87 -9.50 -5.65
C GLY A 39 -10.12 -10.10 -4.26
N THR A 40 -9.22 -10.96 -3.77
CA THR A 40 -9.29 -11.53 -2.42
C THR A 40 -8.61 -10.63 -1.38
N ARG A 41 -8.67 -11.03 -0.11
CA ARG A 41 -8.05 -10.30 1.00
C ARG A 41 -6.53 -10.52 0.98
N CYS A 42 -5.78 -9.45 1.20
CA CYS A 42 -4.33 -9.45 1.38
C CYS A 42 -3.97 -8.49 2.53
N ASP A 43 -2.70 -8.47 2.93
CA ASP A 43 -2.21 -7.56 3.97
C ASP A 43 -2.02 -6.15 3.42
N VAL A 44 -1.44 -6.06 2.21
CA VAL A 44 -1.22 -4.79 1.53
C VAL A 44 -1.38 -4.92 0.02
N VAL A 45 -1.96 -3.89 -0.62
CA VAL A 45 -2.04 -3.76 -2.08
C VAL A 45 -1.38 -2.46 -2.54
N ILE A 46 -0.53 -2.56 -3.57
CA ILE A 46 0.09 -1.42 -4.26
C ILE A 46 -0.66 -1.18 -5.57
N VAL A 47 -1.11 0.06 -5.79
CA VAL A 47 -1.96 0.40 -6.93
C VAL A 47 -1.51 1.67 -7.63
N ASN A 48 -1.67 1.71 -8.94
CA ASN A 48 -1.64 2.95 -9.71
C ASN A 48 -3.03 3.62 -9.66
N ALA A 49 -3.14 4.81 -9.08
CA ALA A 49 -4.41 5.53 -8.95
C ALA A 49 -4.83 6.30 -10.23
N ASP A 50 -3.94 6.46 -11.21
CA ASP A 50 -4.30 7.07 -12.49
C ASP A 50 -5.04 6.10 -13.41
N ASP A 51 -4.87 4.80 -13.18
CA ASP A 51 -5.57 3.77 -13.92
C ASP A 51 -7.02 3.57 -13.43
N ALA A 52 -7.93 3.29 -14.37
CA ALA A 52 -9.35 3.13 -14.06
C ALA A 52 -9.65 1.89 -13.20
N TYR A 53 -8.98 0.77 -13.46
CA TYR A 53 -9.06 -0.43 -12.63
C TYR A 53 -8.38 -0.19 -11.28
N GLY A 54 -7.23 0.49 -11.27
CA GLY A 54 -6.53 0.88 -10.05
C GLY A 54 -7.38 1.70 -9.08
N ARG A 55 -8.17 2.66 -9.58
CA ARG A 55 -9.16 3.41 -8.75
C ARG A 55 -10.23 2.53 -8.14
N GLN A 56 -10.69 1.49 -8.84
CA GLN A 56 -11.67 0.53 -8.30
C GLN A 56 -11.04 -0.32 -7.19
N VAL A 57 -9.81 -0.78 -7.39
CA VAL A 57 -9.04 -1.51 -6.37
C VAL A 57 -8.86 -0.65 -5.12
N LEU A 58 -8.44 0.60 -5.29
CA LEU A 58 -8.27 1.59 -4.21
C LEU A 58 -9.53 1.69 -3.36
N ALA A 59 -10.69 1.93 -3.98
CA ALA A 59 -11.96 2.08 -3.29
C ALA A 59 -12.36 0.80 -2.53
N LEU A 60 -12.11 -0.37 -3.14
CA LEU A 60 -12.42 -1.65 -2.50
C LEU A 60 -11.49 -1.97 -1.32
N ALA A 61 -10.20 -1.68 -1.46
CA ALA A 61 -9.20 -1.85 -0.41
C ALA A 61 -9.52 -0.97 0.82
N GLN A 62 -9.86 0.31 0.58
CA GLN A 62 -10.31 1.22 1.63
C GLN A 62 -11.55 0.71 2.36
N LYS A 63 -12.58 0.29 1.60
CA LYS A 63 -13.81 -0.26 2.18
C LYS A 63 -13.57 -1.51 3.04
N ARG A 64 -12.56 -2.31 2.70
CA ARG A 64 -12.21 -3.56 3.38
C ARG A 64 -11.16 -3.41 4.48
N GLY A 65 -10.59 -2.22 4.67
CA GLY A 65 -9.50 -1.99 5.63
C GLY A 65 -8.22 -2.75 5.27
N ILE A 66 -7.94 -2.95 3.98
CA ILE A 66 -6.69 -3.55 3.50
C ILE A 66 -5.61 -2.46 3.50
N GLY A 67 -4.37 -2.81 3.89
CA GLY A 67 -3.25 -1.90 3.79
C GLY A 67 -3.06 -1.43 2.34
N LEU A 68 -2.84 -0.14 2.11
CA LEU A 68 -2.91 0.42 0.77
C LEU A 68 -1.76 1.38 0.53
N VAL A 69 -1.06 1.17 -0.59
CA VAL A 69 -0.09 2.12 -1.13
C VAL A 69 -0.57 2.50 -2.52
N ALA A 70 -1.13 3.69 -2.64
CA ALA A 70 -1.51 4.25 -3.92
C ALA A 70 -0.44 5.23 -4.38
N TYR A 71 -0.05 5.15 -5.64
CA TYR A 71 0.74 6.21 -6.26
C TYR A 71 0.00 6.74 -7.49
N ALA A 72 0.22 8.02 -7.76
CA ALA A 72 -0.26 8.70 -8.94
C ALA A 72 0.93 9.43 -9.59
N SER A 73 0.91 9.55 -10.91
CA SER A 73 1.84 10.33 -11.74
C SER A 73 1.86 11.80 -11.33
N GLN A 74 0.77 12.25 -10.72
CA GLN A 74 0.70 13.55 -10.08
C GLN A 74 1.34 13.43 -8.69
N ILE A 75 2.37 14.24 -8.44
CA ILE A 75 2.95 14.43 -7.11
C ILE A 75 1.84 14.99 -6.21
N MET A 76 1.00 14.12 -5.65
CA MET A 76 0.09 14.49 -4.59
C MET A 76 0.92 14.60 -3.33
N HIS A 77 0.86 15.79 -2.75
CA HIS A 77 1.40 16.12 -1.45
C HIS A 77 0.99 15.03 -0.45
N PHE A 78 1.97 14.40 0.20
CA PHE A 78 1.75 13.31 1.13
C PHE A 78 1.08 13.89 2.38
N ASP A 79 -0.25 13.81 2.49
CA ASP A 79 -0.96 14.31 3.66
C ASP A 79 -0.78 13.33 4.83
N GLN A 80 0.06 13.73 5.79
CA GLN A 80 0.50 12.95 6.95
C GLN A 80 -0.61 12.79 8.02
N ALA A 81 -1.87 13.06 7.68
CA ALA A 81 -2.97 13.16 8.64
C ALA A 81 -3.46 11.83 9.24
N LEU A 82 -3.04 10.68 8.70
CA LEU A 82 -3.50 9.36 9.15
C LEU A 82 -2.68 8.75 10.31
N ASN A 83 -1.71 9.47 10.89
CA ASN A 83 -0.83 8.90 11.92
C ASN A 83 -0.56 9.84 13.11
N ARG A 84 -1.60 10.44 13.68
CA ARG A 84 -1.55 10.91 15.07
C ARG A 84 -2.24 9.89 15.97
N PRO A 85 -1.53 9.10 16.79
CA PRO A 85 -2.14 8.64 18.02
C PRO A 85 -2.43 9.90 18.85
N GLU A 86 -3.70 10.21 19.09
CA GLU A 86 -4.08 11.12 20.16
C GLU A 86 -3.55 10.52 21.46
N ILE A 87 -2.44 11.05 21.97
CA ILE A 87 -2.04 10.82 23.35
C ILE A 87 -3.00 11.68 24.19
N PRO A 88 -3.86 11.09 25.03
CA PRO A 88 -4.64 11.89 25.96
C PRO A 88 -3.67 12.46 26.98
N GLY A 89 -3.30 13.72 26.76
CA GLY A 89 -2.53 14.52 27.70
C GLY A 89 -3.42 14.82 28.90
N ASP A 90 -3.26 13.98 29.90
CA ASP A 90 -3.53 14.25 31.30
C ASP A 90 -3.08 15.67 31.64
N SER A 91 -4.00 16.53 32.07
CA SER A 91 -3.70 17.85 32.63
C SER A 91 -4.50 18.00 33.91
N GLY A 92 -4.17 17.14 34.87
CA GLY A 92 -4.29 17.45 36.28
C GLY A 92 -3.00 18.12 36.77
N LEU A 93 -3.20 19.10 37.65
CA LEU A 93 -2.25 19.90 38.45
C LEU A 93 -1.79 21.23 37.84
#